data_AF-A0A0G1YRD6-F1
#
_entry.id   AF-A0A0G1YRD6-F1
#
_cell.length_a   1.000
_cell.length_b   1.000
_cell.length_c   1.000
_cell.angle_alpha   90.00
_cell.angle_beta   90.00
_cell.angle_gamma   90.00
#
_symmetry.space_group_name_H-M   'P 1'
#
loop_
_entity.id
_entity.type
_entity.pdbx_description
1 polymer ?
#
loop_
_entity_poly.entity_id
_entity_poly.type
_entity_poly.pdbx_seq_one_letter_code
_entity_poly.pdbx_strand_id
1 'polypeptide(L)'
;MKIRLGFANNSSSTHSIIFWSGKPIRDKFVGGNEFGWQNFTAASKKSKTAYVAIMIEQAIHEAGGDKAMSDAILRELFGVDEVSVLSGHIDHQSLITLPRAFDGKSLHVGFARELIAFFQRPDVIVLGGNDNGGMPHPLEYSQYSRPAPLPLPGEARWDSVGLVARKSGENWALFQRANGAKVRLSLGLDGPKFSEYPSEAPELVDIKITDYCGFGCAFCYQGSTKTGRHADVAILYNAIEELAKAEVFEVAVGGGEPTEHPDFVNILHKCREVGIVPNFTTRSFSWLNGENVAEILSLCGSFAFSVQTEKEVRRLGEVLVSFKNREVHPGGPPRYSVQLVEGVVPVDEAVHIFDEARAQRLRVTLLAYKTTGRGALYAPEHLNEGKGWFPEILKRLMTNRIPGVTLAIDTPLAAKYQDLLEASGIKSYLYETEEGNHSMYYDAVEGAYAPSSYEAGGMSGEGSMADALKWFRSRA
;
A
#
# COMPACT_ATOMS: atom_id res chain seq x y z
N MET A 1 -17.31 1.10 4.91
CA MET A 1 -17.47 -0.07 4.02
C MET A 1 -17.54 -1.29 4.93
N LYS A 2 -18.65 -2.04 4.96
CA LYS A 2 -18.80 -3.26 5.77
C LYS A 2 -18.70 -4.45 4.84
N ILE A 3 -17.53 -5.08 4.74
CA ILE A 3 -17.37 -6.38 4.09
C ILE A 3 -17.04 -7.39 5.18
N ARG A 4 -17.84 -8.47 5.26
CA ARG A 4 -17.59 -9.61 6.15
C ARG A 4 -17.50 -10.87 5.31
N LEU A 5 -16.38 -11.59 5.44
CA LEU A 5 -16.18 -12.94 4.90
C LEU A 5 -16.04 -13.92 6.08
N GLY A 6 -17.14 -14.55 6.51
CA GLY A 6 -17.16 -15.58 7.57
C GLY A 6 -18.39 -15.55 8.49
N PHE A 7 -18.64 -16.63 9.25
CA PHE A 7 -19.76 -16.77 10.19
C PHE A 7 -19.58 -15.97 11.50
N ALA A 8 -20.68 -15.57 12.15
CA ALA A 8 -20.73 -14.70 13.34
C ALA A 8 -20.93 -15.45 14.64
N ASN A 9 -19.86 -15.57 15.43
CA ASN A 9 -19.89 -16.17 16.76
C ASN A 9 -19.38 -15.20 17.86
N ASN A 10 -19.33 -13.89 17.58
CA ASN A 10 -18.91 -12.86 18.53
C ASN A 10 -19.88 -11.65 18.53
N SER A 11 -19.96 -10.98 19.68
CA SER A 11 -20.66 -9.69 19.81
C SER A 11 -19.79 -8.59 19.19
N SER A 12 -20.28 -7.80 18.23
CA SER A 12 -19.53 -6.70 17.61
C SER A 12 -20.06 -5.32 17.99
N SER A 13 -19.21 -4.43 18.49
CA SER A 13 -19.45 -2.97 18.52
C SER A 13 -19.01 -2.35 17.19
N THR A 14 -19.68 -1.29 16.74
CA THR A 14 -19.21 -0.48 15.60
C THR A 14 -19.44 0.99 15.90
N HIS A 15 -18.36 1.73 16.15
CA HIS A 15 -18.44 3.18 16.22
C HIS A 15 -18.38 3.82 14.83
N SER A 16 -19.25 4.79 14.59
CA SER A 16 -19.33 5.55 13.35
C SER A 16 -18.93 7.01 13.60
N ILE A 17 -18.20 7.60 12.66
CA ILE A 17 -17.88 9.04 12.66
C ILE A 17 -18.74 9.69 11.58
N ILE A 18 -19.42 10.80 11.92
CA ILE A 18 -20.23 11.58 10.99
C ILE A 18 -19.84 13.05 11.00
N PHE A 19 -20.04 13.71 9.87
CA PHE A 19 -20.23 15.16 9.80
C PHE A 19 -21.70 15.48 10.02
N TRP A 20 -21.96 16.45 10.89
CA TRP A 20 -23.29 16.90 11.27
C TRP A 20 -23.53 18.34 10.85
N SER A 21 -24.57 18.56 10.05
CA SER A 21 -24.99 19.90 9.57
C SER A 21 -26.25 20.43 10.25
N GLY A 22 -26.84 19.67 11.18
CA GLY A 22 -28.06 20.03 11.88
C GLY A 22 -27.82 20.94 13.10
N LYS A 23 -28.86 21.13 13.91
CA LYS A 23 -28.76 21.86 15.18
C LYS A 23 -27.78 21.16 16.14
N PRO A 24 -27.09 21.90 17.04
CA PRO A 24 -26.15 21.31 17.99
C PRO A 24 -26.78 20.15 18.79
N ILE A 25 -26.07 19.03 18.85
CA ILE A 25 -26.47 17.83 19.60
C ILE A 25 -25.71 17.77 20.92
N ARG A 26 -26.35 17.23 21.95
CA ARG A 26 -25.73 16.97 23.26
C ARG A 26 -25.23 15.53 23.35
N ASP A 27 -24.23 15.36 24.19
CA ASP A 27 -23.76 14.03 24.57
C ASP A 27 -24.87 13.15 25.14
N LYS A 28 -24.83 11.86 24.82
CA LYS A 28 -25.74 10.83 25.33
C LYS A 28 -24.97 9.54 25.60
N PHE A 29 -25.16 8.96 26.79
CA PHE A 29 -24.58 7.67 27.18
C PHE A 29 -23.04 7.56 27.06
N VAL A 30 -22.33 8.65 27.35
CA VAL A 30 -20.86 8.75 27.37
C VAL A 30 -20.31 9.10 28.77
N GLY A 31 -21.10 8.82 29.82
CA GLY A 31 -20.70 9.10 31.20
C GLY A 31 -19.46 8.31 31.58
N GLY A 32 -18.51 8.94 32.28
CA GLY A 32 -17.25 8.31 32.67
C GLY A 32 -16.28 8.03 31.52
N ASN A 33 -16.48 8.63 30.34
CA ASN A 33 -15.72 8.33 29.12
C ASN A 33 -15.84 6.85 28.69
N GLU A 34 -17.02 6.26 28.93
CA GLU A 34 -17.35 4.89 28.54
C GLU A 34 -17.99 4.85 27.15
N PHE A 35 -17.20 4.48 26.15
CA PHE A 35 -17.60 4.34 24.76
C PHE A 35 -17.75 2.86 24.42
N GLY A 36 -18.79 2.25 25.00
CA GLY A 36 -19.08 0.84 24.89
C GLY A 36 -20.02 0.48 23.74
N TRP A 37 -20.60 -0.71 23.84
CA TRP A 37 -21.46 -1.33 22.83
C TRP A 37 -22.82 -0.64 22.60
N GLN A 38 -23.24 0.24 23.52
CA GLN A 38 -24.52 0.94 23.43
C GLN A 38 -24.53 2.04 22.37
N ASN A 39 -25.73 2.43 21.94
CA ASN A 39 -25.93 3.65 21.16
C ASN A 39 -25.59 4.87 22.03
N PHE A 40 -24.38 5.40 21.89
CA PHE A 40 -23.96 6.66 22.50
C PHE A 40 -23.80 7.76 21.44
N THR A 41 -23.82 9.01 21.88
CA THR A 41 -23.49 10.17 21.06
C THR A 41 -22.41 10.96 21.79
N ALA A 42 -21.22 11.08 21.21
CA ALA A 42 -20.16 11.99 21.66
C ALA A 42 -20.07 13.17 20.70
N ALA A 43 -20.70 14.29 21.08
CA ALA A 43 -20.79 15.52 20.29
C ALA A 43 -19.99 16.67 20.91
N SER A 44 -19.82 16.69 22.24
CA SER A 44 -19.09 17.75 22.93
C SER A 44 -17.58 17.64 22.69
N LYS A 45 -16.88 18.77 22.79
CA LYS A 45 -15.41 18.80 22.75
C LYS A 45 -14.81 17.88 23.81
N LYS A 46 -15.40 17.84 25.02
CA LYS A 46 -14.92 17.00 26.13
C LYS A 46 -14.96 15.51 25.76
N SER A 47 -16.12 14.99 25.37
CA SER A 47 -16.30 13.56 25.09
C SER A 47 -15.47 13.11 23.89
N LYS A 48 -15.37 13.94 22.84
CA LYS A 48 -14.51 13.64 21.69
C LYS A 48 -13.03 13.70 22.01
N THR A 49 -12.62 14.57 22.94
CA THR A 49 -11.24 14.65 23.42
C THR A 49 -10.87 13.37 24.19
N ALA A 50 -11.74 12.90 25.09
CA ALA A 50 -11.52 11.62 25.78
C ALA A 50 -11.48 10.44 24.79
N TYR A 51 -12.39 10.42 23.81
CA TYR A 51 -12.43 9.38 22.78
C TYR A 51 -11.10 9.25 22.02
N VAL A 52 -10.57 10.36 21.50
CA VAL A 52 -9.28 10.33 20.78
C VAL A 52 -8.08 10.11 21.71
N ALA A 53 -8.14 10.54 22.97
CA ALA A 53 -7.09 10.26 23.96
C ALA A 53 -6.97 8.77 24.28
N ILE A 54 -8.09 8.06 24.49
CA ILE A 54 -8.09 6.60 24.73
C ILE A 54 -7.53 5.84 23.52
N MET A 55 -7.84 6.28 22.30
CA MET A 55 -7.24 5.70 21.08
C MET A 55 -5.73 5.91 21.00
N ILE A 56 -5.25 7.10 21.37
CA ILE A 56 -3.81 7.44 21.39
C ILE A 56 -3.08 6.66 22.47
N GLU A 57 -3.63 6.58 23.68
CA GLU A 57 -3.10 5.77 24.78
C GLU A 57 -2.90 4.31 24.35
N GLN A 58 -3.93 3.74 23.71
CA GLN A 58 -3.86 2.39 23.19
C GLN A 58 -2.75 2.23 22.15
N ALA A 59 -2.62 3.17 21.21
CA ALA A 59 -1.59 3.12 20.18
C ALA A 59 -0.17 3.22 20.77
N ILE A 60 0.01 3.98 21.87
CA ILE A 60 1.29 4.06 22.60
C ILE A 60 1.60 2.71 23.25
N HIS A 61 0.63 2.08 23.92
CA HIS A 61 0.82 0.75 24.51
C HIS A 61 1.13 -0.31 23.44
N GLU A 62 0.48 -0.26 22.28
CA GLU A 62 0.77 -1.16 21.15
C GLU A 62 2.17 -0.93 20.55
N ALA A 63 2.70 0.28 20.66
CA ALA A 63 4.08 0.60 20.33
C ALA A 63 5.09 0.16 21.41
N GLY A 64 4.64 -0.45 22.51
CA GLY A 64 5.49 -0.89 23.62
C GLY A 64 5.77 0.18 24.66
N GLY A 65 5.08 1.32 24.60
CA GLY A 65 5.14 2.35 25.64
C GLY A 65 4.51 1.86 26.94
N ASP A 66 5.04 2.31 28.07
CA ASP A 66 4.45 2.09 29.38
C ASP A 66 3.49 3.22 29.78
N LYS A 67 2.87 3.07 30.95
CA LYS A 67 1.93 4.07 31.47
C LYS A 67 2.57 5.44 31.69
N ALA A 68 3.83 5.50 32.12
CA ALA A 68 4.51 6.78 32.37
C ALA A 68 4.76 7.54 31.06
N MET A 69 5.18 6.81 30.01
CA MET A 69 5.32 7.35 28.66
C MET A 69 3.98 7.82 28.10
N SER A 70 2.93 7.00 28.24
CA SER A 70 1.58 7.35 27.82
C SER A 70 1.09 8.64 28.49
N ASP A 71 1.17 8.72 29.82
CA ASP A 71 0.77 9.90 30.59
C ASP A 71 1.55 11.15 30.14
N ALA A 72 2.86 11.05 29.90
CA ALA A 72 3.66 12.17 29.43
C ALA A 72 3.24 12.67 28.04
N ILE A 73 3.04 11.75 27.09
CA ILE A 73 2.62 12.10 25.72
C ILE A 73 1.21 12.69 25.72
N LEU A 74 0.28 12.12 26.49
CA LEU A 74 -1.09 12.63 26.58
C LEU A 74 -1.13 14.04 27.21
N ARG A 75 -0.36 14.30 28.26
CA ARG A 75 -0.25 15.66 28.84
C ARG A 75 0.18 16.68 27.80
N GLU A 76 1.22 16.36 27.04
CA GLU A 76 1.76 17.23 25.99
C GLU A 76 0.76 17.43 24.83
N LEU A 77 0.15 16.35 24.34
CA LEU A 77 -0.77 16.42 23.19
C LEU A 77 -2.08 17.15 23.49
N PHE A 78 -2.58 17.03 24.72
CA PHE A 78 -3.89 17.57 25.12
C PHE A 78 -3.81 18.81 26.00
N GLY A 79 -2.62 19.16 26.51
CA GLY A 79 -2.43 20.31 27.40
C GLY A 79 -3.20 20.18 28.71
N VAL A 80 -3.17 18.99 29.32
CA VAL A 80 -3.88 18.69 30.58
C VAL A 80 -2.89 18.44 31.72
N ASP A 81 -3.26 18.88 32.94
CA ASP A 81 -2.46 18.62 34.14
C ASP A 81 -2.66 17.16 34.63
N GLU A 82 -3.93 16.72 34.70
CA GLU A 82 -4.33 15.39 35.14
C GLU A 82 -4.84 14.55 33.96
N VAL A 83 -4.10 13.49 33.60
CA VAL A 83 -4.47 12.57 32.49
C VAL A 83 -5.76 11.78 32.81
N SER A 84 -6.09 11.60 34.08
CA SER A 84 -7.32 10.91 34.53
C SER A 84 -8.61 11.48 33.94
N VAL A 85 -8.62 12.75 33.54
CA VAL A 85 -9.77 13.39 32.87
C VAL A 85 -10.01 12.86 31.45
N LEU A 86 -8.98 12.26 30.85
CA LEU A 86 -8.98 11.65 29.52
C LEU A 86 -9.21 10.14 29.56
N SER A 87 -8.94 9.50 30.70
CA SER A 87 -9.08 8.06 30.89
C SER A 87 -10.53 7.59 30.72
N GLY A 88 -10.68 6.38 30.22
CA GLY A 88 -11.97 5.74 29.99
C GLY A 88 -11.80 4.44 29.22
N HIS A 89 -12.84 4.03 28.51
CA HIS A 89 -12.84 2.80 27.74
C HIS A 89 -13.48 3.01 26.37
N ILE A 90 -12.85 2.41 25.35
CA ILE A 90 -13.44 2.21 24.03
C ILE A 90 -13.52 0.71 23.82
N ASP A 91 -14.68 0.23 23.40
CA ASP A 91 -14.87 -1.17 23.04
C ASP A 91 -13.82 -1.59 22.00
N HIS A 92 -13.17 -2.73 22.26
CA HIS A 92 -11.95 -3.13 21.54
C HIS A 92 -12.12 -3.29 20.03
N GLN A 93 -13.33 -3.51 19.53
CA GLN A 93 -13.61 -3.65 18.09
C GLN A 93 -13.77 -2.30 17.38
N SER A 94 -13.87 -1.21 18.14
CA SER A 94 -14.02 0.15 17.62
C SER A 94 -12.72 0.97 17.71
N LEU A 95 -11.64 0.38 18.19
CA LEU A 95 -10.30 0.97 18.18
C LEU A 95 -9.71 0.87 16.78
N ILE A 96 -9.13 1.98 16.31
CA ILE A 96 -8.40 2.05 15.04
C ILE A 96 -6.90 2.04 15.29
N THR A 97 -6.15 1.41 14.39
CA THR A 97 -4.68 1.45 14.40
C THR A 97 -4.20 2.84 13.99
N LEU A 98 -3.38 3.47 14.82
CA LEU A 98 -2.72 4.74 14.49
C LEU A 98 -1.31 4.48 13.92
N PRO A 99 -0.86 5.29 12.95
CA PRO A 99 0.45 5.11 12.35
C PRO A 99 1.57 5.40 13.35
N ARG A 100 2.66 4.64 13.19
CA ARG A 100 3.94 4.86 13.85
C ARG A 100 4.79 5.85 13.05
N ALA A 101 5.81 6.41 13.70
CA ALA A 101 6.90 7.11 13.02
C ALA A 101 7.60 6.17 12.02
N PHE A 102 8.36 6.72 11.08
CA PHE A 102 8.98 5.92 10.01
C PHE A 102 9.86 4.79 10.56
N ASP A 103 10.54 4.98 11.69
CA ASP A 103 11.34 3.93 12.35
C ASP A 103 10.51 2.75 12.91
N GLY A 104 9.18 2.87 12.95
CA GLY A 104 8.25 1.87 13.45
C GLY A 104 8.23 1.70 14.98
N LYS A 105 8.89 2.59 15.73
CA LYS A 105 9.10 2.40 17.19
C LYS A 105 8.11 3.15 18.06
N SER A 106 7.63 4.31 17.63
CA SER A 106 6.73 5.14 18.43
C SER A 106 5.51 5.59 17.63
N LEU A 107 4.45 6.04 18.32
CA LEU A 107 3.33 6.74 17.70
C LEU A 107 3.82 7.92 16.84
N HIS A 108 3.22 8.12 15.67
CA HIS A 108 3.48 9.31 14.87
C HIS A 108 2.80 10.54 15.47
N VAL A 109 3.52 11.33 16.26
CA VAL A 109 3.00 12.50 17.00
C VAL A 109 2.35 13.54 16.08
N GLY A 110 2.93 13.80 14.90
CA GLY A 110 2.36 14.73 13.91
C GLY A 110 0.94 14.33 13.45
N PHE A 111 0.77 13.07 13.05
CA PHE A 111 -0.53 12.51 12.69
C PHE A 111 -1.51 12.55 13.86
N ALA A 112 -1.05 12.18 15.07
CA ALA A 112 -1.88 12.23 16.28
C ALA A 112 -2.43 13.64 16.55
N ARG A 113 -1.61 14.69 16.37
CA ARG A 113 -2.05 16.09 16.53
C ARG A 113 -3.14 16.48 15.54
N GLU A 114 -3.01 16.09 14.28
CA GLU A 114 -4.04 16.37 13.26
C GLU A 114 -5.31 15.56 13.48
N LEU A 115 -5.18 14.31 13.95
CA LEU A 115 -6.32 13.49 14.33
C LEU A 115 -7.07 14.12 15.51
N ILE A 116 -6.36 14.62 16.53
CA ILE A 116 -6.96 15.37 17.64
C ILE A 116 -7.72 16.59 17.11
N ALA A 117 -7.10 17.38 16.23
CA ALA A 117 -7.73 18.55 15.63
C ALA A 117 -9.00 18.17 14.85
N PHE A 118 -8.97 17.07 14.10
CA PHE A 118 -10.12 16.53 13.38
C PHE A 118 -11.28 16.19 14.35
N PHE A 119 -11.04 15.42 15.41
CA PHE A 119 -12.09 15.08 16.38
C PHE A 119 -12.62 16.29 17.16
N GLN A 120 -11.79 17.32 17.36
CA GLN A 120 -12.21 18.55 18.05
C GLN A 120 -13.12 19.46 17.23
N ARG A 121 -13.26 19.23 15.91
CA ARG A 121 -14.15 20.03 15.06
C ARG A 121 -15.61 19.94 15.50
N PRO A 122 -16.37 21.05 15.59
CA PRO A 122 -17.73 21.04 16.09
C PRO A 122 -18.74 20.25 15.24
N ASP A 123 -18.45 20.05 13.96
CA ASP A 123 -19.28 19.27 13.03
C ASP A 123 -18.98 17.76 13.05
N VAL A 124 -17.90 17.33 13.70
CA VAL A 124 -17.57 15.90 13.85
C VAL A 124 -18.28 15.33 15.08
N ILE A 125 -19.00 14.22 14.91
CA ILE A 125 -19.68 13.48 15.98
C ILE A 125 -19.29 12.01 15.92
N VAL A 126 -19.03 11.40 17.08
CA VAL A 126 -18.83 9.95 17.22
C VAL A 126 -20.12 9.31 17.73
N LEU A 127 -20.59 8.31 17.01
CA LEU A 127 -21.79 7.54 17.32
C LEU A 127 -21.38 6.14 17.74
N GLY A 128 -21.84 5.70 18.90
CA GLY A 128 -21.76 4.31 19.32
C GLY A 128 -22.86 3.48 18.69
N GLY A 129 -22.68 2.17 18.70
CA GLY A 129 -23.69 1.24 18.24
C GLY A 129 -23.15 -0.17 18.10
N ASN A 130 -24.05 -1.07 17.72
CA ASN A 130 -23.73 -2.45 17.46
C ASN A 130 -24.48 -2.97 16.23
N ASP A 131 -23.92 -4.01 15.63
CA ASP A 131 -24.47 -4.66 14.45
C ASP A 131 -25.34 -5.88 14.78
N ASN A 132 -25.53 -6.22 16.06
CA ASN A 132 -26.39 -7.33 16.49
C ASN A 132 -27.87 -6.93 16.68
N GLY A 133 -28.12 -5.66 17.02
CA GLY A 133 -29.43 -5.18 17.48
C GLY A 133 -30.41 -4.74 16.38
N GLY A 134 -30.02 -4.82 15.11
CA GLY A 134 -30.88 -4.49 13.95
C GLY A 134 -31.29 -3.01 13.81
N MET A 135 -31.08 -2.17 14.82
CA MET A 135 -31.45 -0.75 14.82
C MET A 135 -30.19 0.12 14.79
N PRO A 136 -29.89 0.80 13.66
CA PRO A 136 -28.74 1.70 13.58
C PRO A 136 -28.88 2.88 14.54
N HIS A 137 -27.76 3.57 14.81
CA HIS A 137 -27.82 4.78 15.62
C HIS A 137 -28.78 5.80 14.96
N PRO A 138 -29.74 6.41 15.69
CA PRO A 138 -30.77 7.27 15.08
C PRO A 138 -30.23 8.44 14.26
N LEU A 139 -29.02 8.90 14.58
CA LEU A 139 -28.34 9.97 13.86
C LEU A 139 -27.58 9.48 12.62
N GLU A 140 -27.26 8.19 12.47
CA GLU A 140 -26.39 7.71 11.39
C GLU A 140 -27.01 7.92 10.00
N TYR A 141 -28.33 7.79 9.88
CA TYR A 141 -29.07 7.89 8.61
C TYR A 141 -29.94 9.14 8.51
N SER A 142 -29.66 10.17 9.32
CA SER A 142 -30.38 11.43 9.24
C SER A 142 -29.98 12.22 7.99
N GLN A 143 -30.88 13.06 7.46
CA GLN A 143 -30.56 13.96 6.34
C GLN A 143 -29.46 14.99 6.66
N TYR A 144 -29.13 15.18 7.94
CA TYR A 144 -28.07 16.08 8.41
C TYR A 144 -26.73 15.37 8.61
N SER A 145 -26.69 14.06 8.41
CA SER A 145 -25.54 13.22 8.69
C SER A 145 -24.87 12.79 7.40
N ARG A 146 -23.57 13.07 7.31
CA ARG A 146 -22.71 12.55 6.25
C ARG A 146 -21.64 11.64 6.88
N PRO A 147 -21.49 10.38 6.43
CA PRO A 147 -20.41 9.52 6.91
C PRO A 147 -19.03 10.17 6.73
N ALA A 148 -18.18 10.02 7.74
CA ALA A 148 -16.82 10.56 7.78
C ALA A 148 -15.80 9.44 8.10
N PRO A 149 -15.74 8.35 7.31
CA PRO A 149 -14.83 7.26 7.60
C PRO A 149 -13.38 7.75 7.57
N LEU A 150 -12.56 7.28 8.51
CA LEU A 150 -11.11 7.41 8.44
C LEU A 150 -10.59 6.28 7.54
N PRO A 151 -10.06 6.56 6.34
CA PRO A 151 -9.63 5.51 5.42
C PRO A 151 -8.23 5.02 5.81
N LEU A 152 -8.14 4.30 6.92
CA LEU A 152 -6.86 3.77 7.41
C LEU A 152 -6.58 2.39 6.79
N PRO A 153 -5.34 2.10 6.37
CA PRO A 153 -4.98 0.78 5.84
C PRO A 153 -4.76 -0.20 7.00
N GLY A 154 -5.85 -0.80 7.49
CA GLY A 154 -5.83 -1.88 8.48
C GLY A 154 -7.25 -2.35 8.81
N GLU A 155 -7.50 -3.67 8.73
CA GLU A 155 -8.80 -4.25 9.07
C GLU A 155 -8.76 -5.01 10.41
N ALA A 156 -7.59 -5.25 11.01
CA ALA A 156 -7.47 -5.95 12.28
C ALA A 156 -6.41 -5.35 13.19
N ARG A 157 -6.74 -5.15 14.46
CA ARG A 157 -5.84 -4.63 15.51
C ARG A 157 -4.50 -5.40 15.63
N TRP A 158 -4.39 -6.62 15.07
CA TRP A 158 -3.19 -7.49 15.10
C TRP A 158 -2.28 -7.35 13.88
N ASP A 159 -2.70 -6.62 12.83
CA ASP A 159 -1.86 -6.29 11.67
C ASP A 159 -1.08 -4.96 11.85
N SER A 160 -1.24 -4.33 13.01
CA SER A 160 -0.94 -2.92 13.31
C SER A 160 0.52 -2.54 13.49
N VAL A 161 1.42 -3.51 13.71
CA VAL A 161 2.83 -3.23 14.04
C VAL A 161 3.57 -2.56 12.88
N GLY A 162 3.06 -2.69 11.64
CA GLY A 162 3.72 -2.20 10.42
C GLY A 162 3.17 -0.90 9.84
N LEU A 163 2.15 -0.27 10.43
CA LEU A 163 1.56 0.96 9.86
C LEU A 163 2.45 2.17 10.16
N VAL A 164 3.00 2.77 9.11
CA VAL A 164 3.75 4.04 9.18
C VAL A 164 3.08 5.13 8.37
N ALA A 165 3.39 6.39 8.69
CA ALA A 165 2.92 7.53 7.93
C ALA A 165 4.04 8.53 7.65
N ARG A 166 3.92 9.25 6.53
CA ARG A 166 4.74 10.40 6.18
C ARG A 166 3.85 11.54 5.72
N LYS A 167 4.18 12.77 6.13
CA LYS A 167 3.47 13.98 5.72
C LYS A 167 4.11 14.58 4.47
N SER A 168 3.30 15.11 3.55
CA SER A 168 3.72 15.89 2.38
C SER A 168 2.68 17.00 2.16
N GLY A 169 3.06 18.25 2.37
CA GLY A 169 2.12 19.37 2.43
C GLY A 169 1.01 19.15 3.46
N GLU A 170 -0.24 19.16 3.01
CA GLU A 170 -1.43 18.88 3.84
C GLU A 170 -1.84 17.38 3.84
N ASN A 171 -1.09 16.54 3.14
CA ASN A 171 -1.43 15.15 2.89
C ASN A 171 -0.58 14.21 3.73
N TRP A 172 -1.16 13.07 4.03
CA TRP A 172 -0.54 11.93 4.68
C TRP A 172 -0.50 10.76 3.71
N ALA A 173 0.66 10.16 3.55
CA ALA A 173 0.79 8.83 2.95
C ALA A 173 0.97 7.82 4.08
N LEU A 174 0.05 6.87 4.19
CA LEU A 174 0.05 5.79 5.17
C LEU A 174 0.39 4.49 4.46
N PHE A 175 1.32 3.72 5.02
CA PHE A 175 1.79 2.47 4.44
C PHE A 175 1.84 1.35 5.47
N GLN A 176 1.17 0.24 5.17
CA GLN A 176 1.17 -0.96 5.99
C GLN A 176 2.26 -1.92 5.50
N ARG A 177 3.41 -1.91 6.21
CA ARG A 177 4.59 -2.73 5.84
C ARG A 177 4.32 -4.23 5.82
N ALA A 178 3.28 -4.70 6.51
CA ALA A 178 2.95 -6.12 6.59
C ALA A 178 2.31 -6.69 5.31
N ASN A 179 1.58 -5.86 4.56
CA ASN A 179 0.78 -6.29 3.40
C ASN A 179 0.86 -5.36 2.17
N GLY A 180 1.57 -4.23 2.27
CA GLY A 180 1.74 -3.25 1.20
C GLY A 180 0.53 -2.34 0.96
N ALA A 181 -0.49 -2.38 1.82
CA ALA A 181 -1.64 -1.48 1.70
C ALA A 181 -1.18 -0.03 1.91
N LYS A 182 -1.60 0.85 1.01
CA LYS A 182 -1.23 2.26 1.01
C LYS A 182 -2.46 3.13 0.84
N VAL A 183 -2.55 4.19 1.63
CA VAL A 183 -3.60 5.20 1.50
C VAL A 183 -2.98 6.59 1.56
N ARG A 184 -3.42 7.47 0.68
CA ARG A 184 -3.12 8.91 0.74
C ARG A 184 -4.36 9.66 1.15
N LEU A 185 -4.26 10.46 2.22
CA LEU A 185 -5.39 11.20 2.75
C LEU A 185 -4.97 12.55 3.33
N SER A 186 -5.88 13.52 3.33
CA SER A 186 -5.74 14.73 4.15
C SER A 186 -6.81 14.73 5.25
N LEU A 187 -6.48 15.23 6.44
CA LEU A 187 -7.42 15.37 7.58
C LEU A 187 -8.03 16.78 7.66
N GLY A 188 -8.06 17.50 6.54
CA GLY A 188 -8.39 18.93 6.44
C GLY A 188 -9.84 19.30 6.80
N LEU A 189 -10.17 20.60 6.69
CA LEU A 189 -11.45 21.20 7.14
C LEU A 189 -12.71 20.65 6.48
N ASP A 190 -12.60 19.95 5.36
CA ASP A 190 -13.75 19.28 4.70
C ASP A 190 -13.88 17.80 5.07
N GLY A 191 -12.95 17.30 5.90
CA GLY A 191 -12.87 15.93 6.36
C GLY A 191 -11.77 15.12 5.67
N PRO A 192 -11.64 13.82 6.05
CA PRO A 192 -10.79 12.87 5.37
C PRO A 192 -11.13 12.83 3.88
N LYS A 193 -10.18 13.22 3.03
CA LYS A 193 -10.28 13.10 1.56
C LYS A 193 -9.11 12.28 1.06
N PHE A 194 -9.35 11.42 0.07
CA PHE A 194 -8.25 10.85 -0.70
C PHE A 194 -7.49 11.97 -1.39
N SER A 195 -6.17 11.86 -1.40
CA SER A 195 -5.29 12.85 -2.00
C SER A 195 -4.63 12.30 -3.24
N GLU A 196 -4.66 13.10 -4.30
CA GLU A 196 -4.01 12.84 -5.60
C GLU A 196 -2.79 13.77 -5.81
N TYR A 197 -2.39 14.53 -4.78
CA TYR A 197 -1.27 15.47 -4.88
C TYR A 197 0.08 14.75 -4.83
N PRO A 198 1.06 15.16 -5.66
CA PRO A 198 2.41 14.59 -5.62
C PRO A 198 3.04 14.59 -4.22
N SER A 199 3.87 13.58 -3.96
CA SER A 199 4.58 13.46 -2.69
C SER A 199 5.88 14.29 -2.73
N GLU A 200 6.30 14.86 -1.59
CA GLU A 200 7.55 15.66 -1.52
C GLU A 200 8.84 14.81 -1.60
N ALA A 201 8.68 13.50 -1.45
CA ALA A 201 9.70 12.47 -1.59
C ALA A 201 9.03 11.21 -2.17
N PRO A 202 9.77 10.33 -2.87
CA PRO A 202 9.16 9.12 -3.41
C PRO A 202 8.68 8.23 -2.27
N GLU A 203 7.57 7.55 -2.47
CA GLU A 203 7.05 6.52 -1.57
C GLU A 203 7.56 5.13 -1.97
N LEU A 204 7.79 4.95 -3.27
CA LEU A 204 8.33 3.75 -3.90
C LEU A 204 9.48 4.14 -4.82
N VAL A 205 10.58 3.39 -4.81
CA VAL A 205 11.64 3.51 -5.83
C VAL A 205 11.83 2.19 -6.56
N ASP A 206 11.65 2.19 -7.88
CA ASP A 206 12.09 1.12 -8.77
C ASP A 206 13.63 1.22 -8.89
N ILE A 207 14.34 0.27 -8.29
CA ILE A 207 15.80 0.26 -8.27
C ILE A 207 16.32 -0.88 -9.16
N LYS A 208 16.99 -0.51 -10.23
CA LYS A 208 17.72 -1.47 -11.05
C LYS A 208 19.07 -1.74 -10.40
N ILE A 209 19.28 -2.99 -10.01
CA ILE A 209 20.51 -3.44 -9.33
C ILE A 209 21.47 -4.19 -10.26
N THR A 210 21.01 -4.53 -11.47
CA THR A 210 21.78 -5.38 -12.39
C THR A 210 21.29 -5.20 -13.83
N ASP A 211 22.21 -5.24 -14.77
CA ASP A 211 21.97 -5.46 -16.20
C ASP A 211 22.17 -6.92 -16.62
N TYR A 212 22.69 -7.75 -15.71
CA TYR A 212 22.89 -9.16 -15.96
C TYR A 212 21.55 -9.89 -16.03
N CYS A 213 21.31 -10.60 -17.13
CA CYS A 213 20.12 -11.44 -17.32
C CYS A 213 20.37 -12.57 -18.32
N GLY A 214 20.13 -13.81 -17.90
CA GLY A 214 20.29 -14.99 -18.74
C GLY A 214 19.20 -15.26 -19.77
N PHE A 215 18.01 -14.64 -19.65
CA PHE A 215 16.81 -15.06 -20.37
C PHE A 215 16.73 -14.63 -21.84
N GLY A 216 17.38 -13.52 -22.22
CA GLY A 216 17.41 -13.08 -23.63
C GLY A 216 16.06 -12.73 -24.25
N CYS A 217 15.06 -12.32 -23.44
CA CYS A 217 13.72 -11.98 -23.93
C CYS A 217 13.77 -10.92 -25.05
N ALA A 218 13.13 -11.19 -26.18
CA ALA A 218 13.12 -10.30 -27.34
C ALA A 218 12.38 -8.98 -27.08
N PHE A 219 11.37 -8.99 -26.20
CA PHE A 219 10.57 -7.83 -25.81
C PHE A 219 11.12 -7.08 -24.57
N CYS A 220 12.34 -7.38 -24.13
CA CYS A 220 12.89 -6.79 -22.90
C CYS A 220 13.15 -5.29 -23.08
N TYR A 221 12.41 -4.47 -22.32
CA TYR A 221 12.54 -3.01 -22.37
C TYR A 221 13.83 -2.48 -21.72
N GLN A 222 14.36 -3.19 -20.73
CA GLN A 222 15.63 -2.87 -20.06
C GLN A 222 16.87 -3.23 -20.89
N GLY A 223 16.71 -4.09 -21.91
CA GLY A 223 17.85 -4.52 -22.73
C GLY A 223 18.90 -5.37 -22.00
N SER A 224 18.64 -5.86 -20.79
CA SER A 224 19.57 -6.69 -19.99
C SER A 224 20.05 -7.94 -20.73
N THR A 225 21.31 -8.36 -20.48
CA THR A 225 21.97 -9.49 -21.17
C THR A 225 22.93 -10.24 -20.25
N LYS A 226 23.48 -11.37 -20.71
CA LYS A 226 24.52 -12.13 -19.99
C LYS A 226 25.85 -11.40 -19.83
N THR A 227 26.05 -10.30 -20.56
CA THR A 227 27.25 -9.45 -20.42
C THR A 227 26.97 -8.16 -19.64
N GLY A 228 25.75 -8.01 -19.11
CA GLY A 228 25.38 -6.87 -18.28
C GLY A 228 26.14 -6.86 -16.95
N ARG A 229 26.34 -5.67 -16.40
CA ARG A 229 27.05 -5.47 -15.13
C ARG A 229 26.08 -5.49 -13.96
N HIS A 230 26.57 -5.90 -12.80
CA HIS A 230 25.90 -5.65 -11.53
C HIS A 230 26.22 -4.23 -11.06
N ALA A 231 25.29 -3.61 -10.32
CA ALA A 231 25.56 -2.35 -9.66
C ALA A 231 26.63 -2.54 -8.57
N ASP A 232 27.39 -1.48 -8.29
CA ASP A 232 28.34 -1.49 -7.18
C ASP A 232 27.58 -1.56 -5.84
N VAL A 233 27.94 -2.50 -4.97
CA VAL A 233 27.24 -2.73 -3.70
C VAL A 233 27.33 -1.53 -2.75
N ALA A 234 28.44 -0.78 -2.76
CA ALA A 234 28.57 0.40 -1.92
C ALA A 234 27.65 1.53 -2.42
N ILE A 235 27.49 1.67 -3.74
CA ILE A 235 26.51 2.60 -4.33
C ILE A 235 25.09 2.20 -3.91
N LEU A 236 24.75 0.91 -3.99
CA LEU A 236 23.43 0.42 -3.57
C LEU A 236 23.15 0.67 -2.09
N TYR A 237 24.11 0.38 -1.21
CA TYR A 237 23.91 0.56 0.23
C TYR A 237 23.78 2.04 0.59
N ASN A 238 24.60 2.91 0.00
CA ASN A 238 24.46 4.36 0.15
C ASN A 238 23.10 4.84 -0.37
N ALA A 239 22.63 4.32 -1.51
CA ALA A 239 21.32 4.67 -2.04
C ALA A 239 20.19 4.28 -1.07
N ILE A 240 20.23 3.07 -0.51
CA ILE A 240 19.25 2.59 0.48
C ILE A 240 19.24 3.49 1.73
N GLU A 241 20.39 3.94 2.21
CA GLU A 241 20.48 4.87 3.34
C GLU A 241 19.90 6.25 3.03
N GLU A 242 20.14 6.79 1.83
CA GLU A 242 19.52 8.05 1.39
C GLU A 242 18.00 7.92 1.25
N LEU A 243 17.50 6.79 0.73
CA LEU A 243 16.07 6.50 0.67
C LEU A 243 15.44 6.45 2.07
N ALA A 244 16.13 5.86 3.05
CA ALA A 244 15.65 5.80 4.43
C ALA A 244 15.59 7.18 5.09
N LYS A 245 16.58 8.06 4.85
CA LYS A 245 16.55 9.46 5.30
C LYS A 245 15.39 10.24 4.69
N ALA A 246 14.98 9.89 3.48
CA ALA A 246 13.80 10.45 2.80
C ALA A 246 12.48 9.75 3.19
N GLU A 247 12.52 8.81 4.14
CA GLU A 247 11.36 8.06 4.62
C GLU A 247 10.59 7.36 3.48
N VAL A 248 11.32 6.80 2.51
CA VAL A 248 10.78 6.00 1.40
C VAL A 248 10.23 4.70 1.97
N PHE A 249 9.00 4.30 1.61
CA PHE A 249 8.36 3.15 2.24
C PHE A 249 8.85 1.81 1.70
N GLU A 250 9.03 1.73 0.39
CA GLU A 250 9.33 0.49 -0.30
C GLU A 250 10.23 0.70 -1.51
N VAL A 251 10.91 -0.39 -1.91
CA VAL A 251 11.68 -0.44 -3.15
C VAL A 251 11.20 -1.62 -3.99
N ALA A 252 11.15 -1.44 -5.32
CA ALA A 252 10.97 -2.52 -6.27
C ALA A 252 12.33 -2.83 -6.91
N VAL A 253 12.93 -3.93 -6.51
CA VAL A 253 14.24 -4.40 -6.98
C VAL A 253 14.06 -5.10 -8.33
N GLY A 254 14.73 -4.58 -9.35
CA GLY A 254 14.63 -5.08 -10.72
C GLY A 254 15.90 -4.86 -11.54
N GLY A 255 15.71 -4.63 -12.84
CA GLY A 255 16.76 -4.56 -13.84
C GLY A 255 16.73 -5.76 -14.78
N GLY A 256 17.82 -6.53 -14.78
CA GLY A 256 17.91 -7.85 -15.38
C GLY A 256 17.20 -8.91 -14.55
N GLU A 257 17.88 -10.01 -14.23
CA GLU A 257 17.38 -10.97 -13.24
C GLU A 257 17.98 -10.64 -11.87
N PRO A 258 17.25 -9.93 -10.98
CA PRO A 258 17.83 -9.42 -9.73
C PRO A 258 18.27 -10.55 -8.79
N THR A 259 17.63 -11.71 -8.86
CA THR A 259 17.98 -12.87 -8.02
C THR A 259 19.34 -13.50 -8.39
N GLU A 260 19.92 -13.11 -9.54
CA GLU A 260 21.27 -13.50 -9.96
C GLU A 260 22.35 -12.51 -9.50
N HIS A 261 21.97 -11.40 -8.83
CA HIS A 261 22.95 -10.49 -8.23
C HIS A 261 23.66 -11.18 -7.05
N PRO A 262 25.01 -11.17 -6.98
CA PRO A 262 25.75 -11.92 -5.95
C PRO A 262 25.41 -11.49 -4.51
N ASP A 263 24.99 -10.24 -4.34
CA ASP A 263 24.63 -9.66 -3.05
C ASP A 263 23.11 -9.55 -2.81
N PHE A 264 22.28 -10.24 -3.61
CA PHE A 264 20.82 -10.07 -3.61
C PHE A 264 20.19 -10.15 -2.20
N VAL A 265 20.54 -11.17 -1.42
CA VAL A 265 19.96 -11.37 -0.07
C VAL A 265 20.38 -10.24 0.89
N ASN A 266 21.64 -9.80 0.84
CA ASN A 266 22.13 -8.72 1.71
C ASN A 266 21.51 -7.38 1.36
N ILE A 267 21.21 -7.12 0.08
CA ILE A 267 20.44 -5.94 -0.34
C ILE A 267 19.05 -5.95 0.32
N LEU A 268 18.36 -7.10 0.36
CA LEU A 268 17.06 -7.21 1.04
C LEU A 268 17.18 -6.97 2.56
N HIS A 269 18.23 -7.51 3.20
CA HIS A 269 18.55 -7.23 4.61
C HIS A 269 18.76 -5.75 4.86
N LYS A 270 19.58 -5.10 4.04
CA LYS A 270 19.90 -3.67 4.19
C LYS A 270 18.65 -2.81 4.09
N CYS A 271 17.72 -3.12 3.18
CA CYS A 271 16.42 -2.45 3.12
C CYS A 271 15.64 -2.60 4.43
N ARG A 272 15.53 -3.83 4.97
CA ARG A 272 14.79 -4.10 6.21
C ARG A 272 15.41 -3.44 7.44
N GLU A 273 16.74 -3.42 7.53
CA GLU A 273 17.49 -2.77 8.61
C GLU A 273 17.10 -1.29 8.75
N VAL A 274 16.90 -0.61 7.61
CA VAL A 274 16.54 0.82 7.58
C VAL A 274 15.04 1.08 7.46
N GLY A 275 14.20 0.05 7.64
CA GLY A 275 12.74 0.18 7.65
C GLY A 275 12.08 0.28 6.26
N ILE A 276 12.81 0.01 5.19
CA ILE A 276 12.28 -0.05 3.82
C ILE A 276 11.78 -1.48 3.53
N VAL A 277 10.62 -1.61 2.89
CA VAL A 277 10.12 -2.91 2.43
C VAL A 277 10.65 -3.21 1.03
N PRO A 278 11.53 -4.22 0.86
CA PRO A 278 11.97 -4.58 -0.48
C PRO A 278 10.95 -5.51 -1.14
N ASN A 279 10.66 -5.24 -2.40
CA ASN A 279 9.92 -6.11 -3.31
C ASN A 279 10.83 -6.43 -4.50
N PHE A 280 10.54 -7.47 -5.27
CA PHE A 280 11.33 -7.74 -6.48
C PHE A 280 10.53 -8.39 -7.59
N THR A 281 11.00 -8.22 -8.82
CA THR A 281 10.44 -8.87 -10.02
C THR A 281 11.45 -9.88 -10.57
N THR A 282 11.00 -11.09 -10.88
CA THR A 282 11.86 -12.18 -11.34
C THR A 282 11.18 -13.01 -12.43
N ARG A 283 11.98 -13.66 -13.27
CA ARG A 283 11.53 -14.74 -14.18
C ARG A 283 12.15 -16.09 -13.81
N SER A 284 13.03 -16.10 -12.80
CA SER A 284 13.81 -17.27 -12.41
C SER A 284 13.08 -18.15 -11.40
N PHE A 285 12.97 -19.44 -11.70
CA PHE A 285 12.60 -20.46 -10.71
C PHE A 285 13.79 -20.86 -9.82
N SER A 286 15.03 -20.47 -10.15
CA SER A 286 16.22 -20.99 -9.48
C SER A 286 16.26 -20.59 -8.01
N TRP A 287 15.92 -19.34 -7.68
CA TRP A 287 15.93 -18.85 -6.30
C TRP A 287 14.86 -19.54 -5.43
N LEU A 288 13.73 -19.94 -6.01
CA LEU A 288 12.67 -20.69 -5.31
C LEU A 288 13.13 -22.09 -4.86
N ASN A 289 14.16 -22.64 -5.53
CA ASN A 289 14.76 -23.93 -5.17
C ASN A 289 16.05 -23.76 -4.37
N GLY A 290 16.47 -22.53 -4.07
CA GLY A 290 17.70 -22.23 -3.35
C GLY A 290 17.54 -22.32 -1.82
N GLU A 291 18.67 -22.42 -1.13
CA GLU A 291 18.72 -22.52 0.34
C GLU A 291 18.18 -21.25 1.04
N ASN A 292 18.30 -20.09 0.39
CA ASN A 292 17.89 -18.80 0.94
C ASN A 292 16.40 -18.48 0.75
N VAL A 293 15.58 -19.38 0.21
CA VAL A 293 14.17 -19.08 -0.13
C VAL A 293 13.36 -18.60 1.07
N ALA A 294 13.48 -19.26 2.23
CA ALA A 294 12.75 -18.88 3.44
C ALA A 294 13.17 -17.48 3.94
N GLU A 295 14.46 -17.20 3.87
CA GLU A 295 15.02 -15.90 4.23
C GLU A 295 14.51 -14.80 3.30
N ILE A 296 14.63 -14.99 1.97
CA ILE A 296 14.11 -14.07 0.95
C ILE A 296 12.62 -13.79 1.18
N LEU A 297 11.80 -14.83 1.43
CA LEU A 297 10.36 -14.69 1.67
C LEU A 297 10.05 -13.95 2.99
N SER A 298 10.88 -14.08 4.00
CA SER A 298 10.75 -13.33 5.26
C SER A 298 11.13 -11.86 5.08
N LEU A 299 12.09 -11.56 4.20
CA LEU A 299 12.60 -10.22 3.93
C LEU A 299 11.76 -9.47 2.91
N CYS A 300 11.25 -10.10 1.85
CA CYS A 300 10.48 -9.36 0.85
C CYS A 300 9.07 -9.01 1.35
N GLY A 301 8.55 -7.85 0.97
CA GLY A 301 7.13 -7.53 1.10
C GLY A 301 6.30 -8.38 0.14
N SER A 302 6.73 -8.40 -1.14
CA SER A 302 6.15 -9.18 -2.21
C SER A 302 7.20 -9.51 -3.27
N PHE A 303 6.94 -10.56 -4.07
CA PHE A 303 7.62 -10.73 -5.35
C PHE A 303 6.63 -10.86 -6.50
N ALA A 304 7.04 -10.42 -7.69
CA ALA A 304 6.31 -10.59 -8.93
C ALA A 304 7.05 -11.56 -9.85
N PHE A 305 6.34 -12.52 -10.43
CA PHE A 305 6.89 -13.50 -11.37
C PHE A 305 6.42 -13.21 -12.79
N SER A 306 7.34 -12.87 -13.70
CA SER A 306 7.00 -12.62 -15.10
C SER A 306 6.68 -13.92 -15.83
N VAL A 307 5.47 -14.03 -16.39
CA VAL A 307 4.97 -15.23 -17.08
C VAL A 307 4.63 -14.93 -18.54
N GLN A 308 4.66 -15.98 -19.36
CA GLN A 308 4.26 -16.01 -20.75
C GLN A 308 3.40 -17.22 -21.09
N THR A 309 3.23 -18.18 -20.17
CA THR A 309 2.35 -19.35 -20.38
C THR A 309 1.58 -19.73 -19.12
N GLU A 310 0.42 -20.36 -19.28
CA GLU A 310 -0.34 -20.94 -18.16
C GLU A 310 0.47 -21.99 -17.38
N LYS A 311 1.40 -22.69 -18.04
CA LYS A 311 2.24 -23.72 -17.42
C LYS A 311 3.21 -23.12 -16.40
N GLU A 312 3.74 -21.93 -16.65
CA GLU A 312 4.59 -21.22 -15.69
C GLU A 312 3.79 -20.81 -14.45
N VAL A 313 2.54 -20.36 -14.64
CA VAL A 313 1.64 -20.02 -13.52
C VAL A 313 1.33 -21.26 -12.68
N ARG A 314 0.98 -22.38 -13.33
CA ARG A 314 0.71 -23.65 -12.66
C ARG A 314 1.92 -24.10 -11.83
N ARG A 315 3.11 -24.09 -12.44
CA ARG A 315 4.36 -24.45 -11.76
C ARG A 315 4.65 -23.55 -10.56
N LEU A 316 4.44 -22.23 -10.70
CA LEU A 316 4.59 -21.30 -9.59
C LEU A 316 3.60 -21.62 -8.47
N GLY A 317 2.33 -21.89 -8.79
CA GLY A 317 1.32 -22.31 -7.82
C GLY A 317 1.73 -23.56 -7.04
N GLU A 318 2.20 -24.60 -7.73
CA GLU A 318 2.70 -25.85 -7.13
C GLU A 318 3.88 -25.61 -6.18
N VAL A 319 4.85 -24.80 -6.61
CA VAL A 319 6.01 -24.42 -5.79
C VAL A 319 5.56 -23.63 -4.56
N LEU A 320 4.63 -22.68 -4.72
CA LEU A 320 4.10 -21.88 -3.62
C LEU A 320 3.29 -22.68 -2.59
N VAL A 321 2.60 -23.76 -2.99
CA VAL A 321 1.92 -24.66 -2.05
C VAL A 321 2.90 -25.26 -1.04
N SER A 322 4.13 -25.57 -1.47
CA SER A 322 5.16 -26.08 -0.55
C SER A 322 5.56 -25.07 0.54
N PHE A 323 5.40 -23.76 0.27
CA PHE A 323 5.65 -22.68 1.23
C PHE A 323 4.41 -22.29 2.04
N LYS A 324 3.19 -22.45 1.51
CA LYS A 324 1.93 -22.12 2.22
C LYS A 324 1.75 -22.91 3.53
N ASN A 325 2.39 -24.09 3.66
CA ASN A 325 2.40 -24.89 4.89
C ASN A 325 3.46 -24.44 5.92
N ARG A 326 4.24 -23.40 5.61
CA ARG A 326 5.27 -22.79 6.46
C ARG A 326 4.89 -21.34 6.72
N GLU A 327 4.04 -21.12 7.71
CA GLU A 327 3.70 -19.82 8.32
C GLU A 327 3.62 -18.60 7.38
N VAL A 328 2.65 -18.62 6.45
CA VAL A 328 2.16 -17.36 5.85
C VAL A 328 0.98 -16.92 6.71
N HIS A 329 1.10 -15.77 7.38
CA HIS A 329 0.11 -15.24 8.31
C HIS A 329 -1.34 -15.43 7.83
N PRO A 330 -2.23 -16.01 8.65
CA PRO A 330 -3.63 -16.16 8.28
C PRO A 330 -4.30 -14.78 8.18
N GLY A 331 -4.68 -14.37 6.97
CA GLY A 331 -5.54 -13.20 6.74
C GLY A 331 -5.02 -12.13 5.77
N GLY A 332 -3.76 -12.19 5.32
CA GLY A 332 -3.21 -11.22 4.34
C GLY A 332 -3.46 -11.62 2.88
N PRO A 333 -3.51 -10.67 1.93
CA PRO A 333 -3.46 -10.98 0.50
C PRO A 333 -2.15 -11.71 0.14
N PRO A 334 -2.11 -12.50 -0.95
CA PRO A 334 -0.91 -13.22 -1.34
C PRO A 334 0.23 -12.23 -1.63
N ARG A 335 1.38 -12.43 -0.99
CA ARG A 335 2.65 -11.69 -1.21
C ARG A 335 3.30 -11.97 -2.58
N TYR A 336 2.55 -12.57 -3.50
CA TYR A 336 3.04 -13.11 -4.75
C TYR A 336 2.08 -12.72 -5.86
N SER A 337 2.62 -12.15 -6.93
CA SER A 337 1.87 -11.86 -8.15
C SER A 337 2.52 -12.49 -9.36
N VAL A 338 1.72 -12.76 -10.38
CA VAL A 338 2.21 -13.01 -11.73
C VAL A 338 2.09 -11.73 -12.55
N GLN A 339 3.09 -11.45 -13.37
CA GLN A 339 3.12 -10.30 -14.27
C GLN A 339 3.03 -10.75 -15.72
N LEU A 340 2.11 -10.13 -16.45
CA LEU A 340 1.92 -10.37 -17.87
C LEU A 340 1.99 -9.05 -18.64
N VAL A 341 2.85 -9.00 -19.66
CA VAL A 341 3.02 -7.82 -20.52
C VAL A 341 2.06 -7.92 -21.70
N GLU A 342 1.29 -6.86 -21.92
CA GLU A 342 0.41 -6.73 -23.07
C GLU A 342 1.21 -6.87 -24.37
N GLY A 343 0.68 -7.54 -25.38
CA GLY A 343 1.42 -7.72 -26.63
C GLY A 343 2.35 -8.94 -26.67
N VAL A 344 2.76 -9.50 -25.54
CA VAL A 344 3.82 -10.53 -25.55
C VAL A 344 3.28 -11.92 -25.86
N VAL A 345 2.01 -12.18 -25.55
CA VAL A 345 1.32 -13.45 -25.80
C VAL A 345 0.00 -13.20 -26.53
N PRO A 346 -0.50 -14.16 -27.34
CA PRO A 346 -1.83 -14.06 -27.93
C PRO A 346 -2.93 -13.91 -26.87
N VAL A 347 -4.06 -13.32 -27.25
CA VAL A 347 -5.22 -13.08 -26.37
C VAL A 347 -5.67 -14.37 -25.66
N ASP A 348 -5.76 -15.48 -26.38
CA ASP A 348 -6.20 -16.77 -25.82
C ASP A 348 -5.25 -17.27 -24.72
N GLU A 349 -3.94 -17.12 -24.91
CA GLU A 349 -2.95 -17.49 -23.89
C GLU A 349 -2.99 -16.55 -22.68
N ALA A 350 -3.19 -15.25 -22.90
CA ALA A 350 -3.40 -14.29 -21.80
C ALA A 350 -4.61 -14.67 -20.94
N VAL A 351 -5.70 -15.13 -21.57
CA VAL A 351 -6.89 -15.63 -20.87
C VAL A 351 -6.57 -16.90 -20.09
N HIS A 352 -5.84 -17.87 -20.66
CA HIS A 352 -5.43 -19.08 -19.94
C HIS A 352 -4.53 -18.78 -18.74
N ILE A 353 -3.55 -17.88 -18.89
CA ILE A 353 -2.70 -17.38 -17.79
C ILE A 353 -3.56 -16.80 -16.67
N PHE A 354 -4.54 -15.97 -17.02
CA PHE A 354 -5.44 -15.34 -16.07
C PHE A 354 -6.31 -16.37 -15.33
N ASP A 355 -6.89 -17.33 -16.05
CA ASP A 355 -7.74 -18.39 -15.48
C ASP A 355 -6.94 -19.32 -14.56
N GLU A 356 -5.70 -19.66 -14.92
CA GLU A 356 -4.82 -20.46 -14.05
C GLU A 356 -4.38 -19.66 -12.81
N ALA A 357 -4.02 -18.38 -12.96
CA ALA A 357 -3.67 -17.54 -11.81
C ALA A 357 -4.85 -17.43 -10.82
N ARG A 358 -6.08 -17.32 -11.34
CA ARG A 358 -7.30 -17.39 -10.55
C ARG A 358 -7.45 -18.73 -9.83
N ALA A 359 -7.25 -19.85 -10.53
CA ALA A 359 -7.32 -21.20 -9.94
C ALA A 359 -6.34 -21.36 -8.76
N GLN A 360 -5.15 -20.77 -8.89
CA GLN A 360 -4.08 -20.79 -7.88
C GLN A 360 -4.24 -19.71 -6.78
N ARG A 361 -5.23 -18.82 -6.91
CA ARG A 361 -5.44 -17.62 -6.06
C ARG A 361 -4.21 -16.71 -6.02
N LEU A 362 -3.58 -16.50 -7.18
CA LEU A 362 -2.47 -15.58 -7.36
C LEU A 362 -2.98 -14.22 -7.83
N ARG A 363 -2.37 -13.14 -7.35
CA ARG A 363 -2.62 -11.80 -7.90
C ARG A 363 -2.07 -11.72 -9.32
N VAL A 364 -2.77 -11.05 -10.22
CA VAL A 364 -2.28 -10.77 -11.57
C VAL A 364 -1.99 -9.28 -11.69
N THR A 365 -0.81 -8.94 -12.22
CA THR A 365 -0.45 -7.57 -12.59
C THR A 365 -0.23 -7.52 -14.10
N LEU A 366 -1.02 -6.70 -14.79
CA LEU A 366 -0.96 -6.53 -16.24
C LEU A 366 -0.13 -5.30 -16.53
N LEU A 367 0.83 -5.43 -17.43
CA LEU A 367 1.78 -4.38 -17.75
C LEU A 367 1.59 -3.92 -19.19
N ALA A 368 1.66 -2.61 -19.43
CA ALA A 368 1.74 -2.10 -20.78
C ALA A 368 3.02 -2.57 -21.48
N TYR A 369 2.94 -2.71 -22.79
CA TYR A 369 4.11 -2.93 -23.62
C TYR A 369 4.99 -1.68 -23.67
N LYS A 370 6.29 -1.86 -23.47
CA LYS A 370 7.27 -0.77 -23.45
C LYS A 370 8.13 -0.84 -24.71
N THR A 371 8.34 0.31 -25.36
CA THR A 371 9.00 0.42 -26.68
C THR A 371 10.48 0.81 -26.61
N THR A 372 11.12 0.65 -25.45
CA THR A 372 12.55 0.87 -25.24
C THR A 372 13.34 -0.44 -25.32
N GLY A 373 14.68 -0.36 -25.31
CA GLY A 373 15.56 -1.54 -25.33
C GLY A 373 15.30 -2.46 -26.52
N ARG A 374 15.24 -3.78 -26.27
CA ARG A 374 14.87 -4.75 -27.31
C ARG A 374 13.37 -4.73 -27.62
N GLY A 375 12.54 -4.24 -26.70
CA GLY A 375 11.10 -4.03 -26.91
C GLY A 375 10.80 -3.13 -28.12
N ALA A 376 11.67 -2.17 -28.42
CA ALA A 376 11.58 -1.35 -29.63
C ALA A 376 11.57 -2.16 -30.94
N LEU A 377 12.25 -3.31 -30.95
CA LEU A 377 12.50 -4.12 -32.15
C LEU A 377 11.52 -5.30 -32.31
N TYR A 378 10.82 -5.68 -31.25
CA TYR A 378 9.97 -6.88 -31.23
C TYR A 378 8.58 -6.68 -31.86
N ALA A 379 8.08 -5.43 -31.89
CA ALA A 379 6.84 -5.00 -32.57
C ALA A 379 5.71 -6.04 -32.61
N PRO A 380 4.97 -6.27 -31.51
CA PRO A 380 3.95 -7.32 -31.48
C PRO A 380 2.80 -7.01 -32.45
N GLU A 381 2.58 -7.90 -33.42
CA GLU A 381 1.65 -7.71 -34.55
C GLU A 381 0.23 -7.28 -34.12
N HIS A 382 -0.25 -7.75 -32.97
CA HIS A 382 -1.61 -7.49 -32.48
C HIS A 382 -1.80 -6.16 -31.72
N LEU A 383 -0.72 -5.52 -31.26
CA LEU A 383 -0.83 -4.17 -30.67
C LEU A 383 -1.03 -3.09 -31.74
N ASN A 384 -0.52 -3.32 -32.95
CA ASN A 384 -0.62 -2.38 -34.07
C ASN A 384 -2.06 -2.22 -34.61
N GLU A 385 -2.96 -3.14 -34.27
CA GLU A 385 -4.38 -3.10 -34.67
C GLU A 385 -5.31 -2.52 -33.59
N GLY A 386 -4.78 -2.00 -32.48
CA GLY A 386 -5.58 -1.50 -31.35
C GLY A 386 -6.27 -2.61 -30.51
N LYS A 387 -5.87 -3.87 -30.71
CA LYS A 387 -6.47 -5.07 -30.09
C LYS A 387 -5.64 -5.59 -28.90
N GLY A 388 -5.35 -4.70 -27.95
CA GLY A 388 -4.85 -5.15 -26.65
C GLY A 388 -5.86 -6.09 -25.97
N TRP A 389 -5.41 -7.04 -25.16
CA TRP A 389 -6.30 -8.00 -24.50
C TRP A 389 -6.93 -7.44 -23.22
N PHE A 390 -6.50 -6.27 -22.73
CA PHE A 390 -7.03 -5.69 -21.49
C PHE A 390 -8.56 -5.49 -21.49
N PRO A 391 -9.20 -4.95 -22.56
CA PRO A 391 -10.65 -4.81 -22.59
C PRO A 391 -11.42 -6.13 -22.45
N GLU A 392 -10.89 -7.22 -23.01
CA GLU A 392 -11.52 -8.55 -22.91
C GLU A 392 -11.37 -9.11 -21.48
N ILE A 393 -10.21 -8.96 -20.86
CA ILE A 393 -10.01 -9.34 -19.45
C ILE A 393 -10.93 -8.53 -18.53
N LEU A 394 -11.00 -7.21 -18.72
CA LEU A 394 -11.86 -6.33 -17.92
C LEU A 394 -13.34 -6.70 -18.09
N LYS A 395 -13.80 -6.91 -19.32
CA LYS A 395 -15.16 -7.36 -19.60
C LYS A 395 -15.47 -8.66 -18.86
N ARG A 396 -14.57 -9.65 -18.90
CA ARG A 396 -14.73 -10.92 -18.17
C ARG A 396 -14.77 -10.75 -16.66
N LEU A 397 -14.00 -9.83 -16.09
CA LEU A 397 -14.07 -9.51 -14.66
C LEU A 397 -15.44 -8.91 -14.29
N MET A 398 -15.94 -7.99 -15.12
CA MET A 398 -17.17 -7.23 -14.86
C MET A 398 -18.44 -8.06 -15.07
N THR A 399 -18.51 -8.89 -16.12
CA THR A 399 -19.71 -9.69 -16.45
C THR A 399 -19.98 -10.81 -15.46
N ASN A 400 -18.92 -11.29 -14.83
CA ASN A 400 -18.89 -12.66 -14.34
C ASN A 400 -18.74 -12.67 -12.79
N ARG A 401 -18.56 -11.49 -12.16
CA ARG A 401 -18.37 -11.25 -10.71
C ARG A 401 -17.60 -12.39 -10.04
N ILE A 402 -16.52 -12.84 -10.69
CA ILE A 402 -15.88 -14.10 -10.33
C ILE A 402 -15.00 -13.85 -9.10
N PRO A 403 -15.31 -14.45 -7.94
CA PRO A 403 -14.45 -14.33 -6.77
C PRO A 403 -13.11 -15.03 -7.01
N GLY A 404 -12.03 -14.49 -6.44
CA GLY A 404 -10.78 -15.24 -6.25
C GLY A 404 -9.54 -14.75 -6.99
N VAL A 405 -9.58 -13.62 -7.73
CA VAL A 405 -8.38 -12.99 -8.29
C VAL A 405 -8.39 -11.48 -8.07
N THR A 406 -7.28 -10.94 -7.57
CA THR A 406 -7.03 -9.50 -7.50
C THR A 406 -6.25 -9.10 -8.74
N LEU A 407 -6.75 -8.08 -9.44
CA LEU A 407 -6.10 -7.53 -10.61
C LEU A 407 -5.41 -6.21 -10.26
N ALA A 408 -4.20 -6.00 -10.77
CA ALA A 408 -3.51 -4.73 -10.81
C ALA A 408 -3.03 -4.43 -12.23
N ILE A 409 -2.82 -3.15 -12.51
CA ILE A 409 -2.30 -2.65 -13.78
C ILE A 409 -1.18 -1.66 -13.50
N ASP A 410 -0.22 -1.51 -14.42
CA ASP A 410 0.75 -0.42 -14.34
C ASP A 410 0.17 0.90 -14.88
N THR A 411 0.85 2.00 -14.53
CA THR A 411 0.48 3.37 -14.89
C THR A 411 0.26 3.56 -16.39
N PRO A 412 1.11 3.04 -17.30
CA PRO A 412 0.90 3.25 -18.73
C PRO A 412 -0.29 2.46 -19.27
N LEU A 413 -0.60 1.27 -18.72
CA LEU A 413 -1.80 0.53 -19.11
C LEU A 413 -3.05 1.26 -18.62
N ALA A 414 -3.02 1.81 -17.40
CA ALA A 414 -4.10 2.65 -16.88
C ALA A 414 -4.31 3.89 -17.75
N ALA A 415 -3.24 4.60 -18.12
CA ALA A 415 -3.31 5.76 -19.01
C ALA A 415 -3.88 5.40 -20.39
N LYS A 416 -3.42 4.29 -20.98
CA LYS A 416 -3.90 3.79 -22.27
C LYS A 416 -5.39 3.46 -22.28
N TYR A 417 -5.93 2.97 -21.16
CA TYR A 417 -7.30 2.49 -21.03
C TYR A 417 -8.16 3.32 -20.08
N GLN A 418 -7.79 4.58 -19.82
CA GLN A 418 -8.46 5.44 -18.84
C GLN A 418 -9.97 5.56 -19.10
N ASP A 419 -10.37 5.90 -20.33
CA ASP A 419 -11.79 6.03 -20.71
C ASP A 419 -12.59 4.75 -20.42
N LEU A 420 -11.96 3.59 -20.64
CA LEU A 420 -12.59 2.29 -20.40
C LEU A 420 -12.73 2.01 -18.90
N LEU A 421 -11.74 2.36 -18.08
CA LEU A 421 -11.80 2.24 -16.63
C LEU A 421 -12.94 3.10 -16.06
N GLU A 422 -13.04 4.35 -16.51
CA GLU A 422 -14.07 5.31 -16.11
C GLU A 422 -15.47 4.85 -16.54
N ALA A 423 -15.63 4.42 -17.79
CA ALA A 423 -16.88 3.88 -18.31
C ALA A 423 -17.32 2.60 -17.57
N SER A 424 -16.36 1.85 -17.02
CA SER A 424 -16.61 0.66 -16.20
C SER A 424 -16.95 0.98 -14.74
N GLY A 425 -16.96 2.26 -14.35
CA GLY A 425 -17.27 2.72 -13.00
C GLY A 425 -16.13 2.56 -11.99
N ILE A 426 -14.92 2.24 -12.45
CA ILE A 426 -13.71 2.20 -11.62
C ILE A 426 -13.38 3.64 -11.22
N LYS A 427 -13.13 3.86 -9.94
CA LYS A 427 -12.89 5.20 -9.41
C LYS A 427 -11.43 5.62 -9.67
N SER A 428 -11.23 6.88 -10.05
CA SER A 428 -9.92 7.45 -10.39
C SER A 428 -8.89 7.24 -9.28
N TYR A 429 -9.27 7.40 -8.02
CA TYR A 429 -8.40 7.18 -6.86
C TYR A 429 -7.90 5.73 -6.67
N LEU A 430 -8.29 4.78 -7.51
CA LEU A 430 -7.83 3.38 -7.49
C LEU A 430 -6.68 3.11 -8.47
N TYR A 431 -6.32 4.06 -9.33
CA TYR A 431 -5.25 3.91 -10.31
C TYR A 431 -4.52 5.24 -10.56
N GLU A 432 -3.31 5.15 -11.07
CA GLU A 432 -2.50 6.30 -11.51
C GLU A 432 -2.36 6.24 -13.03
N THR A 433 -2.36 7.39 -13.70
CA THR A 433 -2.10 7.51 -15.15
C THR A 433 -0.83 8.27 -15.47
N GLU A 434 -0.15 8.80 -14.45
CA GLU A 434 1.08 9.59 -14.58
C GLU A 434 2.19 9.03 -13.70
N GLU A 435 3.40 8.92 -14.26
CA GLU A 435 4.59 8.46 -13.55
C GLU A 435 5.29 9.61 -12.83
N GLY A 436 5.96 9.29 -11.72
CA GLY A 436 6.77 10.28 -11.03
C GLY A 436 6.07 11.09 -9.95
N ASN A 437 4.77 10.92 -9.74
CA ASN A 437 4.03 11.67 -8.70
C ASN A 437 4.33 11.14 -7.29
N HIS A 438 4.52 9.83 -7.18
CA HIS A 438 4.74 9.14 -5.90
C HIS A 438 5.83 8.08 -5.94
N SER A 439 6.31 7.76 -7.14
CA SER A 439 7.35 6.77 -7.39
C SER A 439 8.43 7.36 -8.27
N MET A 440 9.62 6.79 -8.24
CA MET A 440 10.65 7.10 -9.22
C MET A 440 11.49 5.87 -9.56
N TYR A 441 12.33 6.03 -10.57
CA TYR A 441 13.29 5.03 -10.99
C TYR A 441 14.73 5.47 -10.72
N TYR A 442 15.55 4.53 -10.25
CA TYR A 442 16.99 4.68 -10.11
C TYR A 442 17.72 3.48 -10.73
N ASP A 443 18.51 3.74 -11.76
CA ASP A 443 19.48 2.81 -12.31
C ASP A 443 20.77 2.88 -11.49
N ALA A 444 20.96 1.95 -10.57
CA ALA A 444 22.17 1.91 -9.74
C ALA A 444 23.40 1.37 -10.49
N VAL A 445 23.22 0.78 -11.68
CA VAL A 445 24.33 0.31 -12.53
C VAL A 445 25.01 1.49 -13.20
N GLU A 446 24.21 2.41 -13.74
CA GLU A 446 24.70 3.58 -14.47
C GLU A 446 24.67 4.87 -13.62
N GLY A 447 24.02 4.85 -12.47
CA GLY A 447 23.83 6.05 -11.63
C GLY A 447 22.90 7.05 -12.30
N ALA A 448 21.75 6.60 -12.80
CA ALA A 448 20.80 7.46 -13.53
C ALA A 448 19.40 7.40 -12.92
N TYR A 449 18.59 8.43 -13.12
CA TYR A 449 17.25 8.51 -12.53
C TYR A 449 16.22 9.11 -13.48
N ALA A 450 14.96 8.70 -13.28
CA ALA A 450 13.83 9.12 -14.10
C ALA A 450 12.49 8.93 -13.34
N PRO A 451 11.35 9.42 -13.86
CA PRO A 451 10.03 9.13 -13.30
C PRO A 451 9.72 7.63 -13.32
N SER A 452 10.15 6.94 -14.38
CA SER A 452 9.91 5.52 -14.60
C SER A 452 11.10 4.83 -15.27
N SER A 453 11.12 3.51 -15.25
CA SER A 453 12.21 2.71 -15.82
C SER A 453 12.19 2.60 -17.35
N TYR A 454 11.21 3.22 -18.02
CA TYR A 454 10.93 3.07 -19.44
C TYR A 454 10.70 4.42 -20.13
N GLU A 455 11.28 5.49 -19.60
CA GLU A 455 11.16 6.81 -20.21
C GLU A 455 11.68 6.84 -21.64
N ALA A 456 10.78 7.19 -22.57
CA ALA A 456 11.08 7.27 -23.99
C ALA A 456 12.08 8.39 -24.33
N GLY A 457 12.14 9.44 -23.50
CA GLY A 457 13.06 10.57 -23.64
C GLY A 457 14.46 10.34 -23.07
N GLY A 458 14.74 9.15 -22.52
CA GLY A 458 15.97 8.86 -21.78
C GLY A 458 15.86 9.22 -20.29
N MET A 459 16.95 9.00 -19.57
CA MET A 459 17.02 9.30 -18.13
C MET A 459 16.93 10.81 -17.89
N SER A 460 16.26 11.20 -16.80
CA SER A 460 16.10 12.62 -16.43
C SER A 460 17.36 13.26 -15.86
N GLY A 461 18.32 12.45 -15.42
CA GLY A 461 19.64 12.88 -14.99
C GLY A 461 20.51 11.71 -14.56
N GLU A 462 21.76 12.03 -14.25
CA GLU A 462 22.78 11.12 -13.73
C GLU A 462 23.31 11.66 -12.39
N GLY A 463 23.60 10.77 -11.46
CA GLY A 463 24.12 11.10 -10.15
C GLY A 463 23.85 10.04 -9.08
N SER A 464 24.11 10.46 -7.84
CA SER A 464 23.81 9.67 -6.65
C SER A 464 22.30 9.62 -6.38
N MET A 465 21.89 8.75 -5.46
CA MET A 465 20.51 8.75 -4.96
C MET A 465 20.12 10.10 -4.33
N ALA A 466 21.05 10.82 -3.72
CA ALA A 466 20.78 12.15 -3.17
C ALA A 466 20.42 13.17 -4.27
N ASP A 467 21.09 13.09 -5.42
CA ASP A 467 20.77 13.91 -6.59
C ASP A 467 19.39 13.55 -7.16
N ALA A 468 19.09 12.25 -7.22
CA ALA A 468 17.82 11.71 -7.66
C ALA A 468 16.65 12.19 -6.77
N LEU A 469 16.83 12.14 -5.44
CA LEU A 469 15.84 12.63 -4.47
C LEU A 469 15.64 14.15 -4.54
N LYS A 470 16.72 14.90 -4.77
CA LYS A 470 16.64 16.35 -4.98
C LYS A 470 15.87 16.67 -6.26
N TRP A 471 16.13 15.95 -7.34
CA TRP A 471 15.39 16.06 -8.59
C TRP A 471 13.91 15.74 -8.40
N PHE A 472 13.58 14.64 -7.71
CA PHE A 472 12.20 14.26 -7.43
C PHE A 472 11.45 15.38 -6.69
N ARG A 473 12.06 15.91 -5.61
CA ARG A 473 11.46 17.02 -4.83
C ARG A 473 11.26 18.28 -5.67
N SER A 474 12.10 18.55 -6.67
CA SER A 474 11.93 19.73 -7.53
C SER A 474 10.72 19.68 -8.46
N ARG A 475 10.07 18.52 -8.58
CA ARG A 475 8.87 18.30 -9.39
C ARG A 475 7.56 18.35 -8.60
N ALA A 476 7.63 18.12 -7.29
CA ALA A 476 6.50 18.20 -6.37
C ALA A 476 6.26 19.66 -5.94
#